data_AF-A0A484MY50-F1
#
_entry.id   AF-A0A484MY50-F1
#
_cell.length_a   1.000
_cell.length_b   1.000
_cell.length_c   1.000
_cell.angle_alpha   90.00
_cell.angle_beta   90.00
_cell.angle_gamma   90.00
#
_symmetry.space_group_name_H-M   'P 1'
#
loop_
_entity.id
_entity.type
_entity.pdbx_description
1 polymer ?
#
loop_
_entity_poly.entity_id
_entity_poly.type
_entity_poly.pdbx_seq_one_letter_code
_entity_poly.pdbx_strand_id
1 'polypeptide(L)'
;MSSRHDKEKGVNVQVLLRCRPFSEDELRNNAPQVVTCNDHQREVSVSQNIAGKHIDRVFMFDKVFGPSAQQKDLYDQAIIPIVNEVLEGFNCTIFAYGQTGTGKTYTMEGDCKKSKATSDLSAHKGTKRFTVIGFGRLVNATLDIHHGSLGNSRFMF
;
A
#
# COMPACT_ATOMS: atom_id res chain seq x y z
N MET A 1 7.01 42.86 9.11
CA MET A 1 7.09 41.53 9.78
C MET A 1 5.71 40.91 9.71
N SER A 2 5.46 40.03 8.73
CA SER A 2 4.15 39.39 8.57
C SER A 2 4.18 38.02 9.23
N SER A 3 3.32 37.86 10.23
CA SER A 3 3.14 36.66 11.06
C SER A 3 2.82 35.42 10.20
N ARG A 4 3.76 34.47 10.14
CA ARG A 4 3.49 33.11 9.65
C ARG A 4 2.79 32.33 10.76
N HIS A 5 1.46 32.31 10.72
CA HIS A 5 0.70 31.23 11.34
C HIS A 5 0.75 30.03 10.39
N ASP A 6 1.84 29.27 10.46
CA ASP A 6 1.80 27.89 9.97
C ASP A 6 0.97 27.10 10.97
N LYS A 7 -0.28 26.82 10.59
CA LYS A 7 -1.08 25.82 11.29
C LYS A 7 -0.33 24.51 11.13
N GLU A 8 0.22 23.97 12.22
CA GLU A 8 0.63 22.57 12.31
C GLU A 8 -0.59 21.71 11.96
N LYS A 9 -0.75 21.41 10.66
CA LYS A 9 -1.71 20.42 10.20
C LYS A 9 -1.13 19.08 10.62
N GLY A 10 -1.75 18.45 11.62
CA GLY A 10 -1.46 17.06 11.94
C GLY A 10 -1.55 16.22 10.66
N VAL A 11 -0.48 15.50 10.35
CA VAL A 11 -0.40 14.69 9.14
C VAL A 11 -0.88 13.28 9.48
N ASN A 12 -1.97 12.87 8.85
CA ASN A 12 -2.49 11.51 8.96
C ASN A 12 -1.71 10.57 8.03
N VAL A 13 -1.64 9.30 8.41
CA VAL A 13 -1.13 8.25 7.53
C VAL A 13 -2.05 8.14 6.31
N GLN A 14 -1.49 8.22 5.11
CA GLN A 14 -2.21 7.99 3.87
C GLN A 14 -2.13 6.51 3.49
N VAL A 15 -3.27 5.94 3.11
CA VAL A 15 -3.41 4.53 2.76
C VAL A 15 -3.90 4.40 1.33
N LEU A 16 -3.06 3.83 0.49
CA LEU A 16 -3.34 3.62 -0.93
C LEU A 16 -3.46 2.12 -1.19
N LEU A 17 -4.30 1.74 -2.14
CA LEU A 17 -4.43 0.36 -2.58
C LEU A 17 -3.97 0.20 -4.02
N ARG A 18 -3.15 -0.81 -4.29
CA ARG A 18 -2.76 -1.22 -5.65
C ARG A 18 -3.27 -2.63 -5.93
N CYS A 19 -4.12 -2.77 -6.94
CA CYS A 19 -4.56 -4.04 -7.52
C CYS A 19 -3.57 -4.47 -8.62
N ARG A 20 -2.94 -5.65 -8.52
CA ARG A 20 -2.12 -6.17 -9.64
C ARG A 20 -2.99 -6.85 -10.70
N PRO A 21 -2.60 -6.86 -11.98
CA PRO A 21 -3.25 -7.70 -12.98
C PRO A 21 -3.09 -9.18 -12.63
N PHE A 22 -3.98 -10.00 -13.21
CA PHE A 22 -3.88 -11.44 -13.17
C PHE A 22 -2.52 -11.91 -13.69
N SER A 23 -1.94 -12.92 -13.04
CA SER A 23 -0.80 -13.62 -13.61
C SER A 23 -1.25 -14.60 -14.69
N GLU A 24 -0.32 -15.02 -15.56
CA GLU A 24 -0.60 -16.01 -16.60
C GLU A 24 -1.15 -17.32 -16.03
N ASP A 25 -0.61 -17.77 -14.89
CA ASP A 25 -1.10 -18.98 -14.22
C ASP A 25 -2.50 -18.80 -13.63
N GLU A 26 -2.83 -17.61 -13.11
CA GLU A 26 -4.19 -17.33 -12.62
C GLU A 26 -5.20 -17.29 -13.76
N LEU A 27 -4.80 -16.78 -14.92
CA LEU A 27 -5.63 -16.76 -16.12
C LEU A 27 -5.81 -18.18 -16.69
N ARG A 28 -4.74 -18.97 -16.77
CA ARG A 28 -4.78 -20.38 -17.20
C ARG A 28 -5.68 -21.24 -16.32
N ASN A 29 -5.68 -20.97 -15.01
CA ASN A 29 -6.50 -21.68 -14.03
C ASN A 29 -7.92 -21.12 -13.90
N ASN A 30 -8.33 -20.15 -14.73
CA ASN A 30 -9.65 -19.49 -14.68
C ASN A 30 -10.00 -19.02 -13.26
N ALA A 31 -9.03 -18.42 -12.56
CA ALA A 31 -9.26 -17.92 -11.21
C ALA A 31 -10.37 -16.86 -11.22
N PRO A 32 -11.33 -16.88 -10.28
CA PRO A 32 -12.42 -15.91 -10.26
C PRO A 32 -11.89 -14.50 -9.99
N GLN A 33 -12.44 -13.50 -10.69
CA GLN A 33 -12.24 -12.10 -10.33
C GLN A 33 -13.16 -11.76 -9.17
N VAL A 34 -12.56 -11.61 -7.99
CA VAL A 34 -13.28 -11.32 -6.73
C VAL A 34 -13.10 -9.89 -6.25
N VAL A 35 -12.32 -9.08 -6.98
CA VAL A 35 -12.02 -7.69 -6.65
C VAL A 35 -12.30 -6.81 -7.85
N THR A 36 -12.98 -5.70 -7.62
CA THR A 36 -13.24 -4.63 -8.60
C THR A 36 -12.74 -3.32 -8.01
N CYS A 37 -11.91 -2.61 -8.77
CA CYS A 37 -11.25 -1.38 -8.31
C CYS A 37 -11.82 -0.19 -9.10
N ASN A 38 -12.31 0.83 -8.40
CA ASN A 38 -12.76 2.10 -8.97
C ASN A 38 -11.84 3.23 -8.50
N ASP A 39 -10.91 3.64 -9.36
CA ASP A 39 -9.93 4.69 -9.06
C ASP A 39 -10.62 6.05 -8.82
N HIS A 40 -11.61 6.41 -9.65
CA HIS A 40 -12.32 7.68 -9.55
C HIS A 40 -13.07 7.85 -8.22
N GLN A 41 -13.67 6.78 -7.70
CA GLN A 41 -14.37 6.80 -6.41
C GLN A 41 -13.44 6.48 -5.23
N ARG A 42 -12.19 6.08 -5.49
CA ARG A 42 -11.24 5.56 -4.49
C ARG A 42 -11.80 4.36 -3.72
N GLU A 43 -12.51 3.50 -4.44
CA GLU A 43 -13.25 2.39 -3.88
C GLU A 43 -12.76 1.05 -4.42
N VAL A 44 -12.80 0.04 -3.56
CA VAL A 44 -12.49 -1.35 -3.89
C VAL A 44 -13.63 -2.22 -3.38
N SER A 45 -14.27 -2.93 -4.30
CA SER A 45 -15.34 -3.87 -4.00
C SER A 45 -14.80 -5.30 -4.03
N VAL A 46 -15.12 -6.08 -3.00
CA VAL A 46 -14.75 -7.49 -2.88
C VAL A 46 -16.02 -8.32 -2.82
N SER A 47 -16.26 -9.10 -3.87
CA SER A 47 -17.41 -10.01 -3.97
C SER A 47 -16.90 -11.46 -4.01
N GLN A 48 -17.32 -12.26 -3.02
CA GLN A 48 -16.95 -13.67 -2.89
C GLN A 48 -18.13 -14.49 -2.41
N ASN A 49 -18.25 -15.72 -2.92
CA ASN A 49 -19.15 -16.72 -2.37
C ASN A 49 -18.34 -17.70 -1.51
N ILE A 50 -18.55 -17.66 -0.19
CA ILE A 50 -17.87 -18.54 0.76
C ILE A 50 -18.92 -19.40 1.45
N ALA A 51 -18.83 -20.73 1.28
CA ALA A 51 -19.74 -21.70 1.89
C ALA A 51 -21.24 -21.40 1.64
N GLY A 52 -21.58 -20.95 0.42
CA GLY A 52 -22.95 -20.61 0.03
C GLY A 52 -23.42 -19.22 0.48
N LYS A 53 -22.59 -18.46 1.21
CA LYS A 53 -22.89 -17.09 1.61
C LYS A 53 -22.20 -16.11 0.66
N HIS A 54 -23.00 -15.24 0.03
CA HIS A 54 -22.49 -14.12 -0.73
C HIS A 54 -21.98 -13.03 0.23
N ILE A 55 -20.70 -12.69 0.11
CA ILE A 55 -20.04 -11.63 0.86
C ILE A 55 -19.69 -10.54 -0.14
N ASP A 56 -20.25 -9.36 0.07
CA ASP A 56 -19.91 -8.15 -0.67
C ASP A 56 -19.45 -7.08 0.32
N ARG A 57 -18.30 -6.48 0.03
CA ARG A 57 -17.64 -5.48 0.89
C ARG A 57 -17.03 -4.40 0.03
N VAL A 58 -17.33 -3.15 0.35
CA VAL A 58 -16.70 -1.98 -0.26
C VAL A 58 -15.77 -1.34 0.75
N PHE A 59 -14.56 -1.03 0.30
CA PHE A 59 -13.53 -0.35 1.08
C PHE A 59 -13.12 0.93 0.37
N MET A 60 -12.95 2.00 1.13
CA MET A 60 -12.45 3.29 0.65
C MET A 60 -11.00 3.49 1.08
N PHE A 61 -10.22 4.10 0.20
CA PHE A 61 -8.81 4.43 0.43
C PHE A 61 -8.54 5.89 0.05
N ASP A 62 -7.37 6.41 0.40
CA ASP A 62 -6.96 7.75 -0.08
C ASP A 62 -6.75 7.75 -1.60
N LYS A 63 -6.34 6.59 -2.14
CA LYS A 63 -6.21 6.35 -3.58
C LYS A 63 -6.28 4.87 -3.93
N VAL A 64 -6.80 4.56 -5.13
CA VAL A 64 -6.93 3.18 -5.62
C VAL A 64 -6.33 3.05 -7.01
N PHE A 65 -5.21 2.34 -7.13
CA PHE A 65 -4.61 2.00 -8.41
C PHE A 65 -5.13 0.64 -8.88
N GLY A 66 -5.92 0.65 -9.95
CA GLY A 66 -6.48 -0.56 -10.54
C GLY A 66 -5.45 -1.45 -11.27
N PRO A 67 -5.86 -2.62 -11.78
CA PRO A 67 -4.98 -3.56 -12.49
C PRO A 67 -4.26 -3.00 -13.72
N SER A 68 -4.79 -1.95 -14.33
CA SER A 68 -4.21 -1.26 -15.48
C SER A 68 -3.17 -0.22 -15.11
N ALA A 69 -3.06 0.14 -13.82
CA ALA A 69 -2.14 1.17 -13.36
C ALA A 69 -0.68 0.66 -13.38
N GLN A 70 0.18 1.45 -14.01
CA GLN A 70 1.60 1.18 -14.08
C GLN A 70 2.29 1.64 -12.79
N GLN A 71 3.51 1.14 -12.56
CA GLN A 71 4.33 1.61 -11.44
C GLN A 71 4.63 3.12 -11.54
N LYS A 72 4.78 3.63 -12.77
CA LYS A 72 4.98 5.05 -13.02
C LYS A 72 3.79 5.89 -12.55
N ASP A 73 2.56 5.45 -12.81
CA ASP A 73 1.36 6.17 -12.39
C ASP A 73 1.30 6.31 -10.86
N LEU A 74 1.69 5.25 -10.15
CA LEU A 74 1.78 5.26 -8.70
C LEU A 74 2.87 6.20 -8.21
N TYR A 75 4.06 6.14 -8.83
CA TYR A 75 5.17 7.02 -8.50
C TYR A 75 4.80 8.49 -8.68
N ASP A 76 4.30 8.85 -9.86
CA ASP A 76 4.00 10.23 -10.22
C ASP A 76 2.93 10.83 -9.32
N GLN A 77 1.89 10.05 -9.01
CA GLN A 77 0.71 10.58 -8.35
C GLN A 77 0.72 10.46 -6.83
N ALA A 78 1.54 9.58 -6.25
CA ALA A 78 1.58 9.34 -4.80
C ALA A 78 2.97 9.54 -4.19
N ILE A 79 4.05 9.25 -4.93
CA ILE A 79 5.41 9.25 -4.37
C ILE A 79 6.08 10.61 -4.56
N ILE A 80 5.88 11.29 -5.70
CA ILE A 80 6.46 12.62 -5.95
C ILE A 80 6.16 13.63 -4.83
N PRO A 81 4.92 13.77 -4.32
CA PRO A 81 4.64 14.69 -3.21
C PRO A 81 5.46 14.37 -1.95
N ILE A 82 5.64 13.08 -1.66
CA ILE A 82 6.40 12.61 -0.49
C ILE A 82 7.89 12.89 -0.67
N VAL A 83 8.43 12.71 -1.88
CA VAL A 83 9.81 13.07 -2.19
C VAL A 83 10.04 14.56 -1.97
N ASN A 84 9.09 15.42 -2.35
CA ASN A 84 9.19 16.84 -2.08
C ASN A 84 9.20 17.14 -0.57
N GLU A 85 8.37 16.46 0.23
CA GLU A 85 8.41 16.60 1.69
C GLU A 85 9.78 16.19 2.28
N VAL A 86 10.39 15.11 1.76
CA VAL A 86 11.74 14.71 2.18
C VAL A 86 12.77 15.79 1.85
N LEU A 87 12.67 16.42 0.68
CA LEU A 87 13.56 17.52 0.28
C LEU A 87 13.35 18.78 1.12
N GLU A 88 12.16 18.98 1.68
CA GLU A 88 11.85 20.05 2.65
C GLU A 88 12.35 19.73 4.08
N GLY A 89 12.94 18.55 4.29
CA GLY A 89 13.51 18.13 5.57
C GLY A 89 12.57 17.32 6.45
N PHE A 90 11.47 16.78 5.90
CA PHE A 90 10.57 15.89 6.64
C PHE A 90 11.00 14.43 6.55
N ASN A 91 10.81 13.71 7.65
CA ASN A 91 10.99 12.27 7.67
C ASN A 91 9.74 11.62 7.11
N CYS A 92 9.85 10.97 5.97
CA CYS A 92 8.75 10.25 5.34
C CYS A 92 9.05 8.76 5.31
N THR A 93 8.06 7.96 5.67
CA THR A 93 8.17 6.49 5.67
C THR A 93 7.13 5.90 4.74
N ILE A 94 7.58 4.98 3.88
CA ILE A 94 6.75 4.26 2.92
C ILE A 94 6.85 2.78 3.23
N PHE A 95 5.70 2.11 3.38
CA PHE A 95 5.66 0.67 3.54
C PHE A 95 4.61 0.04 2.64
N ALA A 96 4.94 -1.12 2.08
CA ALA A 96 4.03 -1.94 1.30
C ALA A 96 3.61 -3.17 2.11
N TYR A 97 2.31 -3.41 2.21
CA TYR A 97 1.70 -4.49 2.96
C TYR A 97 0.75 -5.31 2.08
N GLY A 98 0.73 -6.63 2.26
CA GLY A 98 -0.09 -7.52 1.45
C GLY A 98 0.42 -8.96 1.53
N GLN A 99 -0.33 -9.89 0.95
CA GLN A 99 0.07 -11.30 0.89
C GLN A 99 1.34 -11.50 0.04
N THR A 100 2.03 -12.63 0.18
CA THR A 100 3.10 -13.03 -0.74
C THR A 100 2.56 -13.11 -2.18
N GLY A 101 3.31 -12.60 -3.15
CA GLY A 101 2.90 -12.61 -4.56
C GLY A 101 1.93 -11.50 -4.99
N THR A 102 1.65 -10.51 -4.14
CA THR A 102 0.75 -9.37 -4.46
C THR A 102 1.45 -8.16 -5.08
N GLY A 103 2.76 -8.23 -5.28
CA GLY A 103 3.53 -7.16 -5.90
C GLY A 103 4.07 -6.08 -4.94
N LYS A 104 4.30 -6.41 -3.66
CA LYS A 104 4.99 -5.51 -2.71
C LYS A 104 6.37 -5.07 -3.22
N THR A 105 7.27 -6.03 -3.45
CA THR A 105 8.63 -5.79 -3.98
C THR A 105 8.55 -5.10 -5.34
N TYR A 106 7.68 -5.57 -6.24
CA TYR A 106 7.46 -4.93 -7.54
C TYR A 106 7.02 -3.46 -7.43
N THR A 107 6.29 -3.08 -6.38
CA THR A 107 5.89 -1.69 -6.16
C THR A 107 7.05 -0.84 -5.67
N MET A 108 7.83 -1.36 -4.72
CA MET A 108 8.94 -0.62 -4.08
C MET A 108 10.20 -0.56 -4.95
N GLU A 109 10.58 -1.67 -5.58
CA GLU A 109 11.85 -1.84 -6.29
C GLU A 109 11.66 -1.92 -7.81
N GLY A 110 10.43 -2.17 -8.28
CA GLY A 110 10.14 -2.38 -9.69
C GLY A 110 10.48 -3.78 -10.18
N ASP A 111 10.69 -3.90 -11.48
CA ASP A 111 10.95 -5.19 -12.11
C ASP A 111 12.39 -5.63 -11.85
N CYS A 112 12.58 -6.55 -10.90
CA CYS A 112 13.86 -7.19 -10.67
C CYS A 112 14.19 -8.04 -11.90
N LYS A 113 14.94 -7.52 -12.87
CA LYS A 113 15.54 -8.34 -13.93
C LYS A 113 16.34 -9.45 -13.24
N LYS A 114 15.81 -10.68 -13.23
CA LYS A 114 16.36 -11.81 -12.45
C LYS A 114 17.82 -12.07 -12.84
N SER A 115 18.77 -11.70 -11.97
CA SER A 115 19.86 -12.63 -11.67
C SER A 115 19.26 -13.75 -10.82
N LYS A 116 19.22 -14.97 -11.35
CA LYS A 116 18.64 -16.14 -10.67
C LYS A 116 19.31 -16.37 -9.32
N ALA A 117 18.58 -16.19 -8.23
CA ALA A 117 18.88 -16.80 -6.93
C ALA A 117 17.61 -16.82 -6.05
N THR A 118 17.15 -18.03 -5.72
CA THR A 118 16.63 -18.44 -4.39
C THR A 118 15.33 -17.78 -3.90
N SER A 119 14.27 -18.44 -3.44
CA SER A 119 13.78 -19.82 -3.34
C SER A 119 12.35 -19.70 -2.77
N ASP A 120 11.54 -20.73 -2.97
CA ASP A 120 10.15 -20.89 -2.52
C ASP A 120 9.72 -20.16 -1.24
N LEU A 121 8.60 -19.42 -1.34
CA LEU A 121 7.73 -19.19 -0.20
C LEU A 121 6.30 -19.60 -0.56
N SER A 122 5.87 -20.69 0.06
CA SER A 122 4.58 -21.35 -0.06
C SER A 122 3.40 -20.37 -0.18
N ALA A 123 2.74 -20.41 -1.33
CA ALA A 123 1.51 -19.68 -1.60
C ALA A 123 0.35 -20.31 -0.81
N HIS A 124 -0.08 -19.66 0.27
CA HIS A 124 -1.39 -19.94 0.84
C HIS A 124 -2.48 -19.57 -0.19
N LYS A 125 -3.31 -20.55 -0.56
CA LYS A 125 -4.47 -20.41 -1.46
C LYS A 125 -5.48 -19.43 -0.87
N GLY A 126 -5.30 -18.16 -1.19
CA GLY A 126 -6.27 -17.09 -1.01
C GLY A 126 -5.94 -16.04 -2.05
N THR A 127 -6.86 -15.76 -2.98
CA THR A 127 -6.67 -14.83 -4.08
C THR A 127 -6.74 -13.39 -3.57
N LYS A 128 -5.75 -12.92 -2.80
CA LYS A 128 -5.60 -11.50 -2.47
C LYS A 128 -4.62 -10.93 -3.48
N ARG A 129 -5.09 -10.10 -4.43
CA ARG A 129 -4.27 -9.50 -5.49
C ARG A 129 -3.85 -8.06 -5.23
N PHE A 130 -3.97 -7.62 -3.98
CA PHE A 130 -3.73 -6.23 -3.63
C PHE A 130 -2.57 -6.08 -2.67
N THR A 131 -1.85 -4.98 -2.86
CA THR A 131 -0.88 -4.45 -1.91
C THR A 131 -1.41 -3.12 -1.41
N VAL A 132 -1.54 -2.98 -0.10
CA VAL A 132 -1.79 -1.70 0.57
C VAL A 132 -0.44 -1.00 0.72
N ILE A 133 -0.37 0.28 0.39
CA ILE A 133 0.82 1.08 0.55
C ILE A 133 0.46 2.19 1.53
N GLY A 134 1.11 2.16 2.69
CA GLY A 134 0.97 3.18 3.71
C GLY A 134 2.10 4.19 3.62
N PHE A 135 1.76 5.47 3.78
CA PHE A 135 2.70 6.57 3.87
C PHE A 135 2.45 7.35 5.14
N GLY A 136 3.50 7.65 5.89
CA GLY A 136 3.42 8.48 7.08
C GLY A 136 4.55 9.49 7.13
N ARG A 137 4.24 10.70 7.61
CA ARG A 137 5.22 11.72 7.97
C ARG A 137 5.55 11.58 9.45
N LEU A 138 6.81 11.36 9.78
CA LEU A 138 7.29 11.32 11.15
C LEU A 138 7.56 12.76 11.60
N VAL A 139 6.58 13.38 12.25
CA VAL A 139 6.78 14.66 12.94
C VAL A 139 7.44 14.38 14.30
N ASN A 140 8.70 14.81 14.43
CA ASN A 140 9.55 14.75 15.63
C ASN A 140 9.37 13.48 16.51
N ALA A 141 9.98 12.37 16.09
CA ALA A 141 10.39 11.35 17.04
C ALA A 141 11.85 11.64 17.42
N THR A 142 12.08 12.43 18.47
CA THR A 142 13.36 12.36 19.19
C THR A 142 13.41 10.96 19.77
N LEU A 143 14.23 10.09 19.17
CA LEU A 143 14.48 8.75 19.67
C LEU A 143 15.42 8.87 20.88
N ASP A 144 14.88 9.28 22.03
CA ASP A 144 15.61 9.22 23.30
C ASP A 144 15.73 7.76 23.72
N ILE A 145 16.82 7.13 23.30
CA ILE A 145 17.25 5.83 23.81
C ILE A 145 17.90 6.07 25.18
N HIS A 146 17.14 6.46 26.19
CA HIS A 146 17.56 6.28 27.58
C HIS A 146 16.35 6.22 28.53
N HIS A 147 16.32 5.11 29.28
CA HIS A 147 15.42 4.78 30.38
C HIS A 147 13.98 4.39 30.04
N GLY A 148 13.68 3.11 30.30
CA GLY A 148 12.42 2.44 30.00
C GLY A 148 11.19 3.13 30.59
N SER A 149 10.30 3.52 29.69
CA SER A 149 8.86 3.59 29.94
C SER A 149 8.17 3.35 28.61
N LEU A 150 7.62 2.15 28.41
CA LEU A 150 6.78 1.84 27.24
C LEU A 150 5.47 2.63 27.36
N GLY A 151 5.44 3.83 26.78
CA GLY A 151 4.19 4.46 26.38
C GLY A 151 3.59 3.67 25.23
N ASN A 152 2.34 3.23 25.39
CA ASN A 152 1.54 2.47 24.43
C ASN A 152 1.49 3.15 23.05
N SER A 153 2.47 2.87 22.20
CA SER A 153 2.38 3.10 20.76
C SER A 153 1.91 1.80 20.12
N ARG A 154 0.60 1.60 20.12
CA ARG A 154 -0.05 0.48 19.46
C ARG A 154 0.02 0.69 17.94
N PHE A 155 1.13 0.30 17.33
CA PHE A 155 1.14 -0.04 15.91
C PHE A 155 0.79 -1.54 15.82
N MET A 156 -0.51 -1.83 15.67
CA MET A 156 -0.95 -3.16 15.25
C MET A 156 -0.89 -3.21 13.71
N PHE A 157 -0.08 -4.12 13.18
CA PHE A 157 -0.19 -4.62 11.80
C PHE A 157 -1.24 -5.73 11.73
#